data_AF-A0AAW5SFQ9-F1
#
_entry.id   AF-A0AAW5SFQ9-F1
#
_cell.length_a   1.000
_cell.length_b   1.000
_cell.length_c   1.000
_cell.angle_alpha   90.00
_cell.angle_beta   90.00
_cell.angle_gamma   90.00
#
_symmetry.space_group_name_H-M   'P 1'
#
loop_
_entity.id
_entity.type
_entity.pdbx_description
1 polymer ?
#
loop_
_entity_poly.entity_id
_entity_poly.type
_entity_poly.pdbx_seq_one_letter_code
_entity_poly.pdbx_strand_id
1 'polypeptide(L)'
;MTALSERLNESTDALLRFAMRADAILTGLAGIAALPLAGWLADTSGTTITFEYGMAAFFIAYGLAVLGLAALPSLKTAGMAVIVANVLYAVAAVVLVISNVFPLTTIGVVLTLATGVYTLAFAELQYQGWRRINR
;
A
#
# COMPACT_ATOMS: atom_id res chain seq x y z
N MET A 1 34.73 -3.07 -15.33
CA MET A 1 33.77 -4.01 -14.68
C MET A 1 32.67 -3.29 -13.88
N THR A 2 32.89 -2.08 -13.37
CA THR A 2 31.95 -1.34 -12.51
C THR A 2 30.64 -0.94 -13.21
N ALA A 3 30.71 -0.36 -14.41
CA ALA A 3 29.51 0.11 -15.13
C ALA A 3 28.55 -1.02 -15.57
N LEU A 4 29.07 -2.21 -15.86
CA LEU A 4 28.24 -3.36 -16.21
C LEU A 4 27.51 -3.90 -14.98
N SER A 5 28.19 -3.98 -13.82
CA SER A 5 27.60 -4.43 -12.56
C SER A 5 26.53 -3.46 -12.05
N GLU A 6 26.72 -2.16 -12.26
CA GLU A 6 25.77 -1.12 -11.87
C GLU A 6 24.48 -1.20 -12.71
N ARG A 7 24.59 -1.35 -14.04
CA ARG A 7 23.41 -1.57 -14.91
C ARG A 7 22.66 -2.88 -14.62
N LEU A 8 23.37 -3.95 -14.25
CA LEU A 8 22.73 -5.22 -13.88
C LEU A 8 21.96 -5.10 -12.55
N ASN A 9 22.48 -4.34 -11.59
CA ASN A 9 21.77 -4.01 -10.35
C ASN A 9 20.53 -3.13 -10.60
N GLU A 10 20.64 -2.10 -11.44
CA GLU A 10 19.48 -1.28 -11.86
C GLU A 10 18.42 -2.12 -12.58
N SER A 11 18.84 -3.09 -13.40
CA SER A 11 17.90 -3.99 -14.10
C SER A 11 17.18 -4.95 -13.14
N THR A 12 17.89 -5.43 -12.10
CA THR A 12 17.32 -6.38 -11.14
C THR A 12 16.41 -5.71 -10.11
N ASP A 13 16.67 -4.44 -9.75
CA ASP A 13 15.85 -3.69 -8.80
C ASP A 13 14.67 -2.92 -9.43
N ALA A 14 14.69 -2.72 -10.76
CA ALA A 14 13.69 -1.96 -11.49
C ALA A 14 12.24 -2.39 -11.20
N LEU A 15 11.97 -3.71 -11.14
CA LEU A 15 10.62 -4.20 -10.87
C LEU A 15 10.15 -3.83 -9.46
N LEU A 16 11.00 -4.02 -8.44
CA LEU A 16 10.66 -3.67 -7.07
C LEU A 16 10.46 -2.16 -6.93
N ARG A 17 11.34 -1.37 -7.54
CA ARG A 17 11.25 0.09 -7.54
C ARG A 17 9.96 0.58 -8.21
N PHE A 18 9.61 -0.01 -9.35
CA PHE A 18 8.37 0.29 -10.05
C PHE A 18 7.15 -0.07 -9.20
N ALA A 19 7.11 -1.29 -8.65
CA ALA A 19 5.98 -1.76 -7.84
C ALA A 19 5.78 -0.88 -6.58
N MET A 20 6.87 -0.52 -5.89
CA MET A 20 6.81 0.39 -4.74
C MET A 20 6.30 1.78 -5.14
N ARG A 21 6.78 2.36 -6.26
CA ARG A 21 6.33 3.69 -6.71
C ARG A 21 4.87 3.68 -7.15
N ALA A 22 4.45 2.66 -7.88
CA ALA A 22 3.08 2.52 -8.34
C ALA A 22 2.10 2.36 -7.17
N ASP A 23 2.40 1.48 -6.22
CA ASP A 23 1.65 1.31 -4.96
C ASP A 23 1.54 2.65 -4.23
N ALA A 24 2.67 3.32 -4.00
CA ALA A 24 2.73 4.54 -3.24
C ALA A 24 1.92 5.70 -3.87
N ILE A 25 2.02 5.86 -5.19
CA ILE A 25 1.27 6.90 -5.92
C ILE A 25 -0.23 6.60 -5.86
N LEU A 26 -0.64 5.37 -6.16
CA LEU A 26 -2.05 4.99 -6.18
C LEU A 26 -2.67 5.08 -4.79
N THR A 27 -1.99 4.58 -3.76
CA THR A 27 -2.43 4.68 -2.36
C THR A 27 -2.48 6.14 -1.90
N GLY A 28 -1.45 6.94 -2.19
CA GLY A 28 -1.44 8.36 -1.84
C GLY A 28 -2.58 9.14 -2.53
N LEU A 29 -2.80 8.91 -3.82
CA LEU A 29 -3.91 9.52 -4.57
C LEU A 29 -5.27 9.07 -4.04
N ALA A 30 -5.42 7.80 -3.65
CA ALA A 30 -6.64 7.30 -3.02
C ALA A 30 -6.93 8.04 -1.70
N GLY A 31 -5.90 8.27 -0.88
CA GLY A 31 -6.02 9.09 0.34
C GLY A 31 -6.44 10.54 0.04
N ILE A 32 -5.82 11.18 -0.95
CA ILE A 32 -6.20 12.55 -1.37
C ILE A 32 -7.66 12.59 -1.85
N ALA A 33 -8.08 11.62 -2.66
CA ALA A 33 -9.44 11.53 -3.18
C ALA A 33 -10.46 11.24 -2.06
N ALA A 34 -10.07 10.52 -1.01
CA ALA A 34 -10.94 10.22 0.13
C ALA A 34 -11.24 11.45 1.00
N LEU A 35 -10.36 12.46 1.07
CA LEU A 35 -10.57 13.66 1.89
C LEU A 35 -11.90 14.39 1.62
N PRO A 36 -12.23 14.80 0.37
CA PRO A 36 -13.52 15.43 0.08
C PRO A 36 -14.70 14.45 0.16
N LEU A 37 -14.45 13.14 0.12
CA LEU A 37 -15.47 12.10 0.13
C LEU A 37 -15.72 11.51 1.53
N ALA A 38 -14.98 11.92 2.56
CA ALA A 38 -14.96 11.27 3.86
C ALA A 38 -16.36 11.14 4.51
N GLY A 39 -17.20 12.18 4.42
CA GLY A 39 -18.58 12.12 4.92
C GLY A 39 -19.42 11.09 4.16
N TRP A 40 -19.38 11.14 2.82
CA TRP A 40 -20.10 10.19 1.98
C TRP A 40 -19.61 8.75 2.16
N LEU A 41 -18.29 8.56 2.31
CA LEU A 41 -17.68 7.26 2.60
C LEU A 41 -18.19 6.74 3.95
N ALA A 42 -18.18 7.56 5.01
CA ALA A 42 -18.66 7.15 6.32
C ALA A 42 -20.14 6.74 6.29
N ASP A 43 -21.00 7.56 5.68
CA ASP A 43 -22.43 7.28 5.57
C ASP A 43 -22.71 6.00 4.77
N THR A 44 -21.98 5.79 3.68
CA THR A 44 -22.20 4.64 2.78
C THR A 44 -21.58 3.36 3.32
N SER A 45 -20.41 3.44 3.97
CA SER A 45 -19.65 2.30 4.46
C SER A 45 -20.10 1.83 5.85
N GLY A 46 -20.72 2.71 6.64
CA GLY A 46 -21.06 2.45 8.03
C GLY A 46 -19.90 2.68 9.01
N THR A 47 -18.86 3.41 8.60
CA THR A 47 -17.77 3.86 9.47
C THR A 47 -18.09 5.24 10.07
N THR A 48 -17.10 5.89 10.69
CA THR A 48 -17.21 7.28 11.15
C THR A 48 -16.41 8.22 10.27
N ILE A 49 -16.86 9.46 10.12
CA ILE A 49 -16.14 10.47 9.34
C ILE A 49 -14.72 10.71 9.87
N THR A 50 -14.52 10.64 11.19
CA THR A 50 -13.19 10.75 11.81
C THR A 50 -12.29 9.59 11.42
N PHE A 51 -12.82 8.38 11.34
CA PHE A 51 -12.08 7.22 10.84
C PHE A 51 -11.67 7.39 9.38
N GLU A 52 -12.57 7.84 8.51
CA GLU A 52 -12.28 8.06 7.09
C GLU A 52 -11.22 9.14 6.87
N TYR A 53 -11.26 10.24 7.64
CA TYR A 53 -10.17 11.23 7.61
C TYR A 53 -8.84 10.66 8.12
N GLY A 54 -8.87 9.83 9.17
CA GLY A 54 -7.69 9.13 9.67
C GLY A 54 -7.08 8.20 8.62
N MET A 55 -7.93 7.44 7.91
CA MET A 55 -7.53 6.56 6.82
C MET A 55 -6.96 7.31 5.63
N ALA A 56 -7.60 8.42 5.23
CA ALA A 56 -7.09 9.29 4.18
C ALA A 56 -5.70 9.85 4.52
N ALA A 57 -5.52 10.36 5.74
CA ALA A 57 -4.23 10.84 6.23
C ALA A 57 -3.18 9.72 6.27
N PHE A 58 -3.55 8.53 6.75
CA PHE A 58 -2.69 7.36 6.76
C PHE A 58 -2.21 6.98 5.34
N PHE A 59 -3.11 6.93 4.36
CA PHE A 59 -2.75 6.60 2.98
C PHE A 59 -1.83 7.63 2.33
N ILE A 60 -2.07 8.93 2.58
CA ILE A 60 -1.18 9.99 2.11
C ILE A 60 0.21 9.83 2.73
N ALA A 61 0.28 9.64 4.05
CA ALA A 61 1.55 9.46 4.76
C ALA A 61 2.28 8.20 4.29
N TYR A 62 1.57 7.09 4.11
CA TYR A 62 2.11 5.84 3.58
C TYR A 62 2.67 6.04 2.17
N GLY A 63 1.92 6.66 1.26
CA GLY A 63 2.38 6.95 -0.10
C GLY A 63 3.66 7.79 -0.11
N LEU A 64 3.74 8.84 0.71
CA LEU A 64 4.95 9.66 0.83
C LEU A 64 6.14 8.85 1.39
N ALA A 65 5.90 8.04 2.44
CA ALA A 65 6.93 7.22 3.05
C ALA A 65 7.48 6.18 2.05
N VAL A 66 6.60 5.47 1.34
CA VAL A 66 7.02 4.45 0.36
C VAL A 66 7.71 5.08 -0.85
N LEU A 67 7.28 6.26 -1.31
CA LEU A 67 8.02 7.00 -2.35
C LEU A 67 9.45 7.35 -1.90
N GLY A 68 9.63 7.78 -0.66
CA GLY A 68 10.94 8.02 -0.06
C GLY A 68 11.78 6.75 0.01
N LEU A 69 11.20 5.63 0.47
CA LEU A 69 11.85 4.33 0.50
C LEU A 69 12.23 3.83 -0.91
N ALA A 70 11.37 4.06 -1.90
CA ALA A 70 11.61 3.71 -3.29
C ALA A 70 12.64 4.61 -3.99
N ALA A 71 13.12 5.66 -3.33
CA ALA A 71 14.23 6.50 -3.80
C ALA A 71 15.59 6.06 -3.24
N LEU A 72 15.63 5.07 -2.32
CA LEU A 72 16.89 4.60 -1.74
C LEU A 72 17.79 3.91 -2.79
N PRO A 73 19.12 3.98 -2.62
CA PRO A 73 20.08 3.29 -3.50
C PRO A 73 19.94 1.76 -3.45
N SER A 74 19.56 1.20 -2.30
CA SER A 74 19.32 -0.23 -2.13
C SER A 74 17.91 -0.47 -1.59
N LEU A 75 17.16 -1.35 -2.26
CA LEU A 75 15.77 -1.66 -1.93
C LEU A 75 15.60 -2.96 -1.14
N LYS A 76 16.67 -3.67 -0.78
CA LYS A 76 16.57 -5.01 -0.17
C LYS A 76 15.83 -4.99 1.17
N THR A 77 16.21 -4.10 2.08
CA THR A 77 15.56 -3.98 3.39
C THR A 77 14.25 -3.20 3.29
N ALA A 78 14.27 -2.07 2.57
CA ALA A 78 13.11 -1.20 2.39
C ALA A 78 11.94 -1.91 1.70
N GLY A 79 12.20 -2.66 0.63
CA GLY A 79 11.19 -3.43 -0.07
C GLY A 79 10.55 -4.50 0.80
N MET A 80 11.33 -5.24 1.60
CA MET A 80 10.77 -6.21 2.54
C MET A 80 9.91 -5.54 3.62
N ALA A 81 10.32 -4.38 4.13
CA ALA A 81 9.53 -3.62 5.10
C ALA A 81 8.16 -3.20 4.51
N VAL A 82 8.14 -2.72 3.26
CA VAL A 82 6.90 -2.35 2.55
C VAL A 82 6.02 -3.56 2.28
N ILE A 83 6.59 -4.69 1.86
CA ILE A 83 5.85 -5.95 1.68
C ILE A 83 5.15 -6.36 2.98
N VAL A 84 5.89 -6.36 4.10
CA VAL A 84 5.34 -6.72 5.41
C VAL A 84 4.24 -5.74 5.84
N ALA A 85 4.47 -4.43 5.67
CA ALA A 85 3.45 -3.41 5.97
C ALA A 85 2.16 -3.63 5.17
N ASN A 86 2.28 -3.95 3.88
CA ASN A 86 1.15 -4.26 3.01
C ASN A 86 0.41 -5.52 3.46
N VAL A 87 1.12 -6.59 3.79
CA VAL A 87 0.50 -7.82 4.33
C VAL A 87 -0.23 -7.53 5.65
N LEU A 88 0.39 -6.78 6.56
CA LEU A 88 -0.23 -6.39 7.83
C LEU A 88 -1.49 -5.55 7.61
N TYR A 89 -1.46 -4.62 6.65
CA TYR A 89 -2.62 -3.82 6.28
C TYR A 89 -3.77 -4.69 5.77
N ALA A 90 -3.48 -5.66 4.89
CA ALA A 90 -4.49 -6.57 4.38
C ALA A 90 -5.11 -7.44 5.49
N VAL A 91 -4.29 -7.91 6.44
CA VAL A 91 -4.78 -8.59 7.64
C VAL A 91 -5.66 -7.66 8.48
N ALA A 92 -5.24 -6.41 8.68
CA ALA A 92 -6.01 -5.41 9.42
C ALA A 92 -7.37 -5.11 8.76
N ALA A 93 -7.44 -5.08 7.43
CA ALA A 93 -8.70 -4.93 6.70
C ALA A 93 -9.67 -6.10 6.98
N VAL A 94 -9.17 -7.34 6.98
CA VAL A 94 -9.99 -8.52 7.35
C VAL A 94 -10.43 -8.44 8.81
N VAL A 95 -9.52 -8.11 9.73
CA VAL A 95 -9.81 -7.95 11.16
C VAL A 95 -10.87 -6.87 11.38
N LEU A 96 -10.80 -5.74 10.67
CA LEU A 96 -11.80 -4.67 10.75
C LEU A 96 -13.21 -5.18 10.42
N VAL A 97 -13.32 -5.98 9.35
CA VAL A 97 -14.60 -6.57 8.92
C VAL A 97 -15.16 -7.56 9.94
N ILE A 98 -14.34 -8.45 10.48
CA ILE A 98 -14.83 -9.53 11.36
C ILE A 98 -14.96 -9.12 12.83
N SER A 99 -14.32 -8.03 13.26
CA SER A 99 -14.34 -7.56 14.65
C SER A 99 -15.60 -6.81 15.04
N ASN A 100 -16.45 -6.41 14.06
CA ASN A 100 -17.68 -5.63 14.27
C ASN A 100 -17.47 -4.33 15.06
N VAL A 101 -16.28 -3.72 14.98
CA VAL A 101 -16.01 -2.41 15.59
C VAL A 101 -16.80 -1.28 14.95
N PHE A 102 -17.23 -1.46 13.70
CA PHE A 102 -18.14 -0.59 12.97
C PHE A 102 -19.36 -1.38 12.47
N PRO A 103 -20.55 -0.76 12.38
CA PRO A 103 -21.72 -1.34 11.75
C PRO A 103 -21.60 -1.28 10.22
N LEU A 104 -20.60 -1.98 9.66
CA LEU A 104 -20.31 -1.91 8.23
C LEU A 104 -21.51 -2.33 7.37
N THR A 105 -21.80 -1.55 6.35
CA THR A 105 -22.74 -1.94 5.29
C THR A 105 -22.08 -2.98 4.37
N THR A 106 -22.87 -3.63 3.51
CA THR A 106 -22.31 -4.48 2.45
C THR A 106 -21.29 -3.74 1.59
N ILE A 107 -21.54 -2.45 1.30
CA ILE A 107 -20.61 -1.61 0.53
C ILE A 107 -19.33 -1.38 1.34
N GLY A 108 -19.43 -1.07 2.64
CA GLY A 108 -18.28 -0.92 3.53
C GLY A 108 -17.40 -2.17 3.56
N VAL A 109 -18.00 -3.35 3.74
CA VAL A 109 -17.28 -4.63 3.71
C VAL A 109 -16.56 -4.83 2.38
N VAL A 110 -17.25 -4.62 1.25
CA VAL A 110 -16.64 -4.79 -0.08
C VAL A 110 -15.49 -3.81 -0.29
N LEU A 111 -15.66 -2.53 0.06
CA LEU A 111 -14.61 -1.52 -0.08
C LEU A 111 -13.41 -1.84 0.80
N THR A 112 -13.61 -2.19 2.07
CA THR A 112 -12.52 -2.56 2.98
C THR A 112 -11.77 -3.80 2.51
N LEU A 113 -12.47 -4.85 2.06
CA LEU A 113 -11.80 -6.05 1.55
C LEU A 113 -11.10 -5.77 0.21
N ALA A 114 -11.66 -4.90 -0.63
CA ALA A 114 -11.05 -4.50 -1.89
C ALA A 114 -9.71 -3.78 -1.66
N THR A 115 -9.58 -2.91 -0.64
CA THR A 115 -8.28 -2.32 -0.29
C THR A 115 -7.29 -3.39 0.16
N GLY A 116 -7.72 -4.36 0.98
CA GLY A 116 -6.87 -5.48 1.38
C GLY A 116 -6.37 -6.33 0.19
N VAL A 117 -7.25 -6.68 -0.75
CA VAL A 117 -6.88 -7.43 -1.97
C VAL A 117 -5.93 -6.63 -2.85
N TYR A 118 -6.22 -5.34 -3.07
CA TYR A 118 -5.36 -4.43 -3.79
C TYR A 118 -3.95 -4.41 -3.18
N THR A 119 -3.86 -4.25 -1.86
CA THR A 119 -2.60 -4.19 -1.14
C THR A 119 -1.82 -5.51 -1.23
N LEU A 120 -2.49 -6.66 -1.16
CA LEU A 120 -1.84 -7.97 -1.36
C LEU A 120 -1.32 -8.16 -2.78
N ALA A 121 -2.05 -7.68 -3.80
CA ALA A 121 -1.58 -7.74 -5.18
C ALA A 121 -0.27 -6.96 -5.35
N PHE A 122 -0.17 -5.77 -4.74
CA PHE A 122 1.09 -5.02 -4.71
C PHE A 122 2.18 -5.68 -3.87
N ALA A 123 1.85 -6.27 -2.72
CA ALA A 123 2.80 -7.03 -1.91
C ALA A 123 3.42 -8.20 -2.69
N GLU A 124 2.63 -8.93 -3.48
CA GLU A 124 3.13 -10.00 -4.34
C GLU A 124 4.04 -9.47 -5.45
N LEU A 125 3.66 -8.39 -6.15
CA LEU A 125 4.50 -7.77 -7.17
C LEU A 125 5.84 -7.28 -6.58
N GLN A 126 5.80 -6.65 -5.40
CA GLN A 126 6.98 -6.23 -4.65
C GLN A 126 7.83 -7.45 -4.26
N TYR A 127 7.22 -8.52 -3.77
CA TYR A 127 7.93 -9.75 -3.39
C TYR A 127 8.62 -10.43 -4.58
N GLN A 128 7.97 -10.44 -5.75
CA GLN A 128 8.60 -10.92 -6.99
C GLN A 128 9.81 -10.08 -7.37
N GLY A 129 9.73 -8.75 -7.25
CA GLY A 129 10.86 -7.85 -7.44
C GLY A 129 11.99 -8.11 -6.44
N TRP A 130 11.66 -8.22 -5.15
CA TRP A 130 12.61 -8.50 -4.09
C TRP A 130 13.35 -9.82 -4.28
N ARG A 131 12.64 -10.88 -4.70
CA ARG A 131 13.24 -12.19 -5.01
C ARG A 131 14.25 -12.12 -6.16
N ARG A 132 14.11 -11.19 -7.11
CA ARG A 132 15.05 -11.03 -8.23
C ARG A 132 16.36 -10.38 -7.82
N ILE A 133 16.33 -9.44 -6.88
CA ILE A 133 17.53 -8.74 -6.35
C ILE A 133 18.37 -9.68 -5.46
N ASN A 134 17.74 -10.69 -4.85
CA ASN A 134 18.40 -11.65 -3.97
C ASN A 134 18.91 -12.92 -4.68
N ARG A 135 18.72 -13.04 -5.99
CA ARG A 135 19.27 -14.12 -6.80
C ARG A 135 20.62 -13.71 -7.36
#